data_AF-A0A2D5VHX0-F1
#
_entry.id   AF-A0A2D5VHX0-F1
#
_cell.length_a   1.000
_cell.length_b   1.000
_cell.length_c   1.000
_cell.angle_alpha   90.00
_cell.angle_beta   90.00
_cell.angle_gamma   90.00
#
_symmetry.space_group_name_H-M   'P 1'
#
loop_
_entity.id
_entity.type
_entity.pdbx_description
1 polymer ?
#
loop_
_entity_poly.entity_id
_entity_poly.type
_entity_poly.pdbx_seq_one_letter_code
_entity_poly.pdbx_strand_id
1 'polypeptide(L)'
;MINQLLSQYPDAILHVNEMNRRPNCDDKLQFDYYLHSLRKGDRNIQTRTGKQSYLDDNNLVLVREYYGFSTSKAKAVLEILTDDQLEAIRKGLFKGGS
;
A
#
# COMPACT_ATOMS: atom_id res chain seq x y z
N MET A 1 -12.33 3.72 -5.99
CA MET A 1 -11.19 4.65 -6.24
C MET A 1 -11.33 5.99 -5.51
N ILE A 2 -12.53 6.60 -5.48
CA ILE A 2 -12.78 7.90 -4.84
C ILE A 2 -12.41 7.90 -3.34
N ASN A 3 -12.86 6.88 -2.60
CA ASN A 3 -12.59 6.74 -1.16
C ASN A 3 -11.09 6.72 -0.83
N GLN A 4 -10.29 6.00 -1.65
CA GLN A 4 -8.84 5.92 -1.50
C GLN A 4 -8.12 7.22 -1.84
N LEU A 5 -8.66 7.99 -2.79
CA LEU A 5 -8.12 9.32 -3.09
C LEU A 5 -8.41 10.29 -1.93
N LEU A 6 -9.66 10.29 -1.46
CA LEU A 6 -10.11 11.17 -0.40
C LEU A 6 -9.50 10.84 0.97
N SER A 7 -9.11 9.59 1.23
CA SER A 7 -8.47 9.19 2.49
C SER A 7 -7.12 9.88 2.76
N GLN A 8 -6.52 10.50 1.74
CA GLN A 8 -5.28 11.27 1.88
C GLN A 8 -5.51 12.64 2.55
N TYR A 9 -6.76 13.11 2.56
CA TYR A 9 -7.13 14.41 3.10
C TYR A 9 -7.76 14.24 4.48
N PRO A 10 -7.17 14.81 5.56
CA PRO A 10 -7.63 14.59 6.92
C PRO A 10 -9.06 15.09 7.18
N ASP A 11 -9.50 16.13 6.47
CA ASP A 11 -10.87 16.65 6.52
C ASP A 11 -11.91 15.68 5.93
N ALA A 12 -11.49 14.79 5.03
CA ALA A 12 -12.38 13.84 4.35
C ALA A 12 -12.38 12.43 4.96
N ILE A 13 -11.47 12.11 5.88
CA ILE A 13 -11.30 10.74 6.45
C ILE A 13 -12.60 10.21 7.05
N LEU A 14 -13.34 11.03 7.80
CA LEU A 14 -14.58 10.60 8.45
C LEU A 14 -15.65 10.22 7.41
N HIS A 15 -15.81 11.04 6.38
CA HIS A 15 -16.74 10.80 5.28
C HIS A 15 -16.39 9.54 4.50
N VAL A 16 -15.09 9.33 4.25
CA VAL A 16 -14.59 8.12 3.56
C VAL A 16 -14.88 6.85 4.35
N ASN A 17 -14.67 6.88 5.67
CA ASN A 17 -14.95 5.73 6.53
C ASN A 17 -16.44 5.39 6.54
N GLU A 18 -17.31 6.39 6.59
CA GLU A 18 -18.77 6.19 6.53
C GLU A 18 -19.19 5.51 5.21
N MET A 19 -18.63 5.94 4.07
CA MET A 19 -18.92 5.33 2.77
C MET A 19 -18.30 3.92 2.63
N ASN A 20 -17.11 3.68 3.19
CA ASN A 20 -16.50 2.34 3.22
C ASN A 20 -17.35 1.33 4.02
N ARG A 21 -18.11 1.77 5.02
CA ARG A 21 -19.06 0.92 5.76
C ARG A 21 -20.31 0.56 4.95
N ARG A 22 -20.58 1.26 3.84
CA ARG A 22 -21.79 1.12 3.02
C ARG A 22 -21.44 0.74 1.58
N PRO A 23 -20.80 -0.42 1.33
CA PRO A 23 -20.36 -0.80 -0.01
C PRO A 23 -21.51 -1.06 -0.98
N ASN A 24 -22.71 -1.39 -0.47
CA ASN A 24 -23.89 -1.71 -1.29
C ASN A 24 -24.67 -0.46 -1.74
N CYS A 25 -24.21 0.73 -1.38
CA CYS A 25 -24.85 1.99 -1.75
C CYS A 25 -24.58 2.32 -3.23
N ASP A 26 -25.56 2.86 -3.95
CA ASP A 26 -25.37 3.28 -5.34
C ASP A 26 -24.23 4.30 -5.48
N ASP A 27 -23.43 4.15 -6.53
CA ASP A 27 -22.23 4.95 -6.78
C ASP A 27 -22.56 6.43 -6.97
N LYS A 28 -23.72 6.73 -7.58
CA LYS A 28 -24.21 8.10 -7.73
C LYS A 28 -24.53 8.74 -6.39
N LEU A 29 -25.17 7.99 -5.49
CA LEU A 29 -25.50 8.48 -4.16
C LEU A 29 -24.24 8.73 -3.33
N GLN A 30 -23.24 7.86 -3.44
CA GLN A 30 -21.94 8.06 -2.80
C GLN A 30 -21.25 9.32 -3.34
N PHE A 31 -21.31 9.56 -4.65
CA PHE A 31 -20.77 10.78 -5.26
C PHE A 31 -21.48 12.04 -4.77
N ASP A 32 -22.81 12.05 -4.81
CA ASP A 32 -23.61 13.18 -4.34
C ASP A 32 -23.37 13.46 -2.86
N TYR A 33 -23.20 12.44 -2.03
CA TYR A 33 -22.83 12.61 -0.63
C TYR A 33 -21.51 13.37 -0.48
N TYR A 34 -20.46 12.98 -1.22
CA TYR A 34 -19.18 13.68 -1.16
C TYR A 34 -19.28 15.11 -1.69
N LEU A 35 -20.04 15.33 -2.75
CA LEU A 35 -20.22 16.65 -3.37
C LEU A 35 -20.86 17.66 -2.39
N HIS A 36 -21.83 17.21 -1.60
CA HIS A 36 -22.58 18.08 -0.69
C HIS A 36 -22.04 18.13 0.73
N SER A 37 -21.36 17.06 1.19
CA SER A 37 -20.86 16.99 2.57
C SER A 37 -19.47 17.58 2.73
N LEU A 38 -18.61 17.46 1.72
CA LEU A 38 -17.24 17.95 1.82
C LEU A 38 -17.20 19.47 1.58
N ARG A 39 -16.51 20.17 2.49
CA ARG A 39 -16.23 21.61 2.32
C ARG A 39 -15.40 21.85 1.04
N LYS A 40 -15.59 22.99 0.38
CA LYS A 40 -14.69 23.44 -0.69
C LYS A 40 -13.28 23.66 -0.14
N GLY A 41 -12.27 23.11 -0.80
CA GLY A 41 -10.87 23.22 -0.40
C GLY A 41 -9.95 22.81 -1.54
N ASP A 42 -8.69 23.23 -1.47
CA ASP A 42 -7.71 22.97 -2.52
C ASP A 42 -7.18 21.53 -2.40
N ARG A 43 -7.90 20.59 -3.03
CA ARG A 43 -7.59 19.16 -3.03
C ARG A 43 -6.75 18.84 -4.26
N ASN A 44 -5.55 19.41 -4.33
CA ASN A 44 -4.59 19.05 -5.37
C ASN A 44 -4.12 17.61 -5.15
N ILE A 45 -4.55 16.72 -6.05
CA ILE A 45 -4.39 15.25 -6.02
C ILE A 45 -2.92 14.83 -6.08
N GLN A 46 -2.03 15.72 -6.51
CA GLN A 46 -0.66 15.40 -6.88
C GLN A 46 0.30 15.14 -5.71
N THR A 47 -0.05 15.48 -4.46
CA THR A 47 0.95 15.58 -3.38
C THR A 47 1.13 14.35 -2.50
N ARG A 48 0.28 13.32 -2.57
CA ARG A 48 0.30 12.23 -1.57
C ARG A 48 0.16 10.80 -2.07
N THR A 49 0.17 10.54 -3.37
CA THR A 49 0.43 9.19 -3.88
C THR A 49 1.91 8.88 -3.78
N GLY A 50 2.42 8.76 -2.55
CA GLY A 50 3.70 8.11 -2.29
C GLY A 50 3.59 6.68 -2.77
N LYS A 51 4.18 6.38 -3.92
CA LYS A 51 4.38 5.01 -4.36
C LYS A 51 5.19 4.35 -3.24
N GLN A 52 4.62 3.37 -2.55
CA GLN A 52 5.41 2.46 -1.73
C GLN A 52 6.56 1.97 -2.63
N SER A 53 7.78 2.10 -2.14
CA SER A 53 9.00 1.72 -2.85
C SER A 53 8.87 0.26 -3.31
N TYR A 54 8.63 0.04 -4.61
CA TYR A 54 8.63 -1.29 -5.24
C TYR A 54 9.91 -2.11 -4.96
N LEU A 55 10.98 -1.43 -4.52
CA LEU A 55 12.25 -2.01 -4.12
C LEU A 55 12.11 -2.91 -2.87
N ASP A 56 11.23 -2.58 -1.93
CA ASP A 56 11.03 -3.39 -0.72
C ASP A 56 10.31 -4.70 -1.03
N ASP A 57 9.44 -4.72 -2.04
CA ASP A 57 8.61 -5.87 -2.36
C ASP A 57 9.42 -7.02 -2.97
N ASN A 58 10.43 -6.74 -3.81
CA ASN A 58 11.28 -7.79 -4.41
C ASN A 58 12.15 -8.48 -3.36
N ASN A 59 12.75 -7.71 -2.45
CA ASN A 59 13.56 -8.24 -1.37
C ASN A 59 12.69 -9.01 -0.35
N LEU A 60 11.45 -8.56 -0.12
CA LEU A 60 10.49 -9.26 0.72
C LEU A 60 10.14 -10.64 0.18
N VAL A 61 9.94 -10.78 -1.13
CA VAL A 61 9.65 -12.07 -1.78
C VAL A 61 10.86 -13.01 -1.65
N LEU A 62 12.08 -12.53 -1.87
CA LEU A 62 13.30 -13.32 -1.71
C LEU A 62 13.47 -13.87 -0.28
N VAL A 63 13.30 -13.02 0.73
CA VAL A 63 13.41 -13.43 2.14
C VAL A 63 12.30 -14.41 2.51
N ARG A 64 11.08 -14.18 2.00
CA ARG A 64 9.95 -15.08 2.20
C ARG A 64 10.20 -16.46 1.62
N GLU A 65 10.76 -16.54 0.42
CA GLU A 65 11.03 -17.81 -0.27
C GLU A 65 12.21 -18.56 0.35
N TYR A 66 13.28 -17.86 0.73
CA TYR A 66 14.47 -18.47 1.32
C TYR A 66 14.22 -19.01 2.73
N TYR A 67 13.52 -18.25 3.59
CA TYR A 67 13.30 -18.63 4.99
C TYR A 67 11.91 -19.22 5.28
N GLY A 68 10.97 -19.18 4.34
CA GLY A 68 9.60 -19.66 4.55
C GLY A 68 8.79 -18.82 5.54
N PHE A 69 9.14 -17.54 5.72
CA PHE A 69 8.50 -16.66 6.70
C PHE A 69 7.15 -16.07 6.23
N SER A 70 6.32 -15.64 7.17
CA SER A 70 5.15 -14.79 6.87
C SER A 70 5.62 -13.40 6.43
N THR A 71 4.80 -12.67 5.67
CA THR A 71 5.13 -11.32 5.18
C THR A 71 5.55 -10.34 6.29
N SER A 72 4.90 -10.42 7.46
CA SER A 72 5.26 -9.64 8.65
C SER A 72 6.66 -9.96 9.18
N LYS A 73 7.00 -11.24 9.29
CA LYS A 73 8.32 -11.69 9.75
C LYS A 73 9.41 -11.37 8.73
N ALA A 74 9.11 -11.51 7.43
CA ALA A 74 10.02 -11.17 6.37
C ALA A 74 10.39 -9.67 6.36
N LYS A 75 9.45 -8.77 6.68
CA LYS A 75 9.75 -7.32 6.84
C LYS A 75 10.72 -7.05 7.98
N ALA A 76 10.49 -7.65 9.15
CA ALA A 76 11.38 -7.49 10.31
C ALA A 76 12.78 -8.05 10.02
N VAL A 77 12.86 -9.15 9.28
CA VAL A 77 14.13 -9.76 8.87
C VAL A 77 14.85 -8.86 7.86
N LEU A 78 14.13 -8.27 6.90
CA LEU A 78 14.69 -7.34 5.91
C LEU A 78 15.30 -6.08 6.54
N GLU A 79 14.77 -5.60 7.67
CA GLU A 79 15.37 -4.48 8.43
C GLU A 79 16.69 -4.86 9.13
N ILE A 80 16.92 -6.16 9.40
CA ILE A 80 18.12 -6.66 10.09
C ILE A 80 19.22 -7.07 9.10
N LEU A 81 18.84 -7.53 7.90
CA LEU A 81 19.80 -7.96 6.89
C LEU A 81 20.58 -6.79 6.29
N THR A 82 21.87 -7.03 6.04
CA THR A 82 22.71 -6.16 5.22
C THR A 82 22.62 -6.52 3.74
N ASP A 83 22.94 -5.57 2.86
CA ASP A 83 22.91 -5.75 1.40
C ASP A 83 23.74 -6.96 0.93
N ASP A 84 24.89 -7.22 1.55
CA ASP A 84 25.74 -8.38 1.25
C ASP A 84 25.04 -9.72 1.55
N GLN A 85 24.24 -9.77 2.63
CA GLN A 85 23.48 -10.96 3.00
C GLN A 85 22.30 -11.19 2.07
N LEU A 86 21.66 -10.11 1.60
CA LEU A 86 20.62 -10.17 0.57
C LEU A 86 21.18 -10.70 -0.76
N GLU A 87 22.38 -10.27 -1.17
CA GLU A 87 23.05 -10.85 -2.35
C GLU A 87 23.36 -12.33 -2.19
N ALA A 88 23.81 -12.76 -1.01
CA ALA A 88 24.10 -14.17 -0.73
C ALA A 88 22.82 -15.03 -0.83
N ILE A 89 21.70 -14.54 -0.28
CA ILE A 89 20.39 -15.18 -0.41
C ILE A 89 19.96 -15.25 -1.87
N ARG A 90 20.12 -14.16 -2.61
CA ARG A 90 19.79 -14.11 -4.04
C ARG A 90 20.60 -15.15 -4.83
N LYS A 91 21.90 -15.28 -4.56
CA LYS A 91 22.78 -16.29 -5.19
C LYS A 91 22.41 -17.72 -4.79
N GLY A 92 22.04 -17.95 -3.53
CA GLY A 92 21.61 -19.27 -3.05
C GLY A 92 20.25 -19.71 -3.60
N LEU A 93 19.37 -18.75 -3.92
CA LEU A 93 18.05 -18.98 -4.48
C LEU A 93 18.06 -19.10 -6.01
N PHE A 94 19.10 -18.60 -6.68
CA PHE A 94 19.43 -18.94 -8.07
C PHE A 94 19.80 -20.43 -8.18
N LYS A 95 18.77 -21.28 -8.25
CA LYS A 95 18.90 -22.66 -8.71
C LYS A 95 19.23 -22.56 -10.20
N GLY A 96 20.51 -22.71 -10.54
CA GLY A 96 21.01 -22.54 -11.90
C GLY A 96 20.11 -23.18 -12.96
N GLY A 97 19.70 -22.37 -13.94
CA GLY A 97 19.17 -22.86 -15.20
C GLY A 97 20.31 -23.03 -16.20
N SER A 98 20.44 -24.23 -16.76
CA SER A 98 20.86 -24.37 -18.16
C SER A 98 19.64 -24.17 -19.05
#